data_AF-A0A3C0FSZ0-F1
#
_entry.id   AF-A0A3C0FSZ0-F1
#
_cell.length_a   1.000
_cell.length_b   1.000
_cell.length_c   1.000
_cell.angle_alpha   90.00
_cell.angle_beta   90.00
_cell.angle_gamma   90.00
#
_symmetry.space_group_name_H-M   'P 1'
#
loop_
_entity.id
_entity.type
_entity.pdbx_description
1 polymer ?
#
loop_
_entity_poly.entity_id
_entity_poly.type
_entity_poly.pdbx_seq_one_letter_code
_entity_poly.pdbx_strand_id
1 'polypeptide(L)'
;MKPHIASNPEHRANLIGSIWMMAAMVAFSFEDAFVKAVSEAHAVGQVLIVFGVGGAILFAVVARINKQRLLNPDVLSRAMGIRIIFEVIGRL
;
A
#
# COMPACT_ATOMS: atom_id res chain seq x y z
N MET A 1 -19.20 -1.91 36.51
CA MET A 1 -18.86 -1.24 35.24
C MET A 1 -17.94 -0.06 35.56
N LYS A 2 -16.62 -0.23 35.48
CA LYS A 2 -15.67 0.85 35.79
C LYS A 2 -15.50 1.71 34.54
N PRO A 3 -15.68 3.04 34.61
CA PRO A 3 -15.39 3.91 33.48
C PRO A 3 -13.89 3.80 33.19
N HIS A 4 -13.54 3.39 31.96
CA HIS A 4 -12.18 3.43 31.46
C HIS A 4 -11.80 4.91 31.29
N ILE A 5 -11.21 5.51 32.32
CA ILE A 5 -10.57 6.82 32.22
C ILE A 5 -9.29 6.59 31.38
N ALA A 6 -9.33 7.02 30.13
CA ALA A 6 -8.25 6.87 29.16
C ALA A 6 -6.93 7.38 29.77
N SER A 7 -5.93 6.50 29.84
CA SER A 7 -4.63 6.82 30.42
C SER A 7 -3.84 7.74 29.47
N ASN A 8 -2.96 8.60 30.02
CA ASN A 8 -2.09 9.50 29.26
C ASN A 8 -1.35 8.87 28.04
N PRO A 9 -0.86 7.61 28.08
CA PRO A 9 -0.24 6.98 26.92
C PRO A 9 -1.20 6.71 25.75
N GLU A 10 -2.50 6.49 25.98
CA GLU A 10 -3.48 6.24 24.90
C GLU A 10 -3.74 7.49 24.06
N HIS A 11 -3.81 8.66 24.70
CA HIS A 11 -3.95 9.94 23.99
C HIS A 11 -2.73 10.22 23.10
N ARG A 12 -1.51 9.92 23.58
CA ARG A 12 -0.29 10.09 22.78
C ARG A 12 -0.25 9.12 21.59
N ALA A 13 -0.65 7.86 21.79
CA ALA A 13 -0.74 6.88 20.72
C ALA A 13 -1.77 7.29 19.64
N ASN A 14 -2.93 7.79 20.06
CA ASN A 14 -3.95 8.32 19.13
C ASN A 14 -3.44 9.54 18.35
N LEU A 15 -2.71 10.45 19.00
CA LEU A 15 -2.15 11.62 18.33
C LEU A 15 -1.11 11.22 17.27
N ILE A 16 -0.21 10.31 17.62
CA ILE A 16 0.81 9.77 16.71
C ILE A 16 0.13 9.03 15.54
N GLY A 17 -0.88 8.21 15.82
CA GLY A 17 -1.66 7.51 14.80
C GLY A 17 -2.37 8.46 13.83
N SER A 18 -2.99 9.52 14.36
CA SER A 18 -3.65 10.56 13.55
C SER A 18 -2.66 11.30 12.65
N ILE A 19 -1.47 11.63 13.17
CA ILE A 19 -0.41 12.27 12.36
C ILE A 19 0.07 11.33 11.24
N TRP A 20 0.27 10.04 11.53
CA TRP A 20 0.61 9.05 10.49
C TRP A 20 -0.47 8.93 9.42
N MET A 21 -1.74 8.96 9.81
CA MET A 21 -2.87 8.95 8.88
C MET A 21 -2.87 10.19 7.97
N MET A 22 -2.68 11.39 8.54
CA MET A 22 -2.58 12.63 7.76
C MET A 22 -1.37 12.62 6.82
N ALA A 23 -0.20 12.16 7.30
CA ALA A 23 1.00 12.06 6.49
C ALA A 23 0.79 11.13 5.28
N ALA A 24 0.12 9.99 5.49
CA ALA A 24 -0.24 9.09 4.40
C ALA A 24 -1.19 9.74 3.39
N MET A 25 -2.20 10.49 3.85
CA MET A 25 -3.14 11.19 2.97
C MET A 25 -2.46 12.29 2.14
N VAL A 26 -1.50 13.00 2.72
CA VAL A 26 -0.71 14.01 1.99
C VAL A 26 0.11 13.34 0.89
N ALA A 27 0.85 12.27 1.22
CA ALA A 27 1.64 11.51 0.24
C ALA A 27 0.77 10.96 -0.90
N PHE A 28 -0.39 10.38 -0.56
CA PHE A 28 -1.35 9.87 -1.54
C PHE A 28 -1.90 10.97 -2.45
N SER A 29 -2.20 12.16 -1.91
CA SER A 29 -2.71 13.28 -2.71
C SER A 29 -1.70 13.76 -3.73
N PHE A 30 -0.40 13.76 -3.39
CA PHE A 30 0.66 14.06 -4.35
C PHE A 30 0.71 13.03 -5.48
N GLU A 31 0.69 11.74 -5.13
CA GLU A 31 0.62 10.66 -6.11
C GLU A 31 -0.58 10.81 -7.06
N ASP A 32 -1.80 11.03 -6.53
CA ASP A 32 -3.02 11.20 -7.33
C ASP A 32 -2.93 12.39 -8.28
N ALA A 33 -2.37 13.52 -7.82
CA ALA A 33 -2.16 14.69 -8.67
C ALA A 33 -1.16 14.42 -9.80
N PHE A 34 -0.07 13.70 -9.51
CA PHE A 34 0.90 13.27 -10.53
C PHE A 34 0.28 12.31 -11.54
N VAL A 35 -0.50 11.32 -11.09
CA VAL A 35 -1.19 10.38 -11.97
C VAL A 35 -2.16 11.13 -12.89
N LYS A 36 -2.93 12.09 -12.38
CA LYS A 36 -3.83 12.93 -13.18
C LYS A 36 -3.08 13.77 -14.22
N ALA A 37 -2.01 14.45 -13.81
CA ALA A 37 -1.20 15.27 -14.72
C ALA A 37 -0.58 14.45 -15.87
N VAL A 38 -0.08 13.25 -15.59
CA VAL A 38 0.49 12.37 -16.61
C VAL A 38 -0.59 11.73 -17.48
N SER A 39 -1.78 11.50 -16.93
CA SER A 39 -2.92 10.91 -17.65
C SER A 39 -3.55 11.85 -18.68
N GLU A 40 -3.27 13.16 -18.64
CA GLU A 40 -3.69 14.08 -19.72
C GLU A 40 -2.91 13.84 -21.02
N ALA A 41 -1.66 13.37 -20.93
CA ALA A 41 -0.80 13.11 -22.08
C ALA A 41 -0.71 11.61 -22.44
N HIS A 42 -0.96 10.71 -21.49
CA HIS A 42 -0.79 9.26 -21.66
C HIS A 42 -2.03 8.47 -21.24
N ALA A 43 -2.21 7.28 -21.82
CA ALA A 43 -3.30 6.39 -21.44
C ALA A 43 -3.19 5.99 -19.95
N VAL A 44 -4.26 6.20 -19.18
CA VAL A 44 -4.35 5.94 -17.73
C VAL A 44 -3.79 4.57 -17.35
N GLY A 45 -4.11 3.53 -18.14
CA GLY A 45 -3.62 2.17 -17.89
C GLY A 45 -2.10 2.04 -17.88
N GLN A 46 -1.39 2.77 -18.76
CA GLN A 46 0.08 2.76 -18.78
C GLN A 46 0.66 3.45 -17.55
N VAL A 47 0.06 4.57 -17.14
CA VAL A 47 0.46 5.30 -15.92
C VAL A 47 0.32 4.40 -14.71
N LEU A 48 -0.83 3.72 -14.56
CA LEU A 48 -1.09 2.79 -13.46
C LEU A 48 -0.13 1.59 -13.46
N ILE A 49 0.23 1.04 -14.63
CA ILE A 49 1.21 -0.05 -14.73
C ILE A 49 2.59 0.42 -14.27
N VAL A 50 3.06 1.57 -14.75
CA VAL A 50 4.38 2.11 -14.36
C VAL A 50 4.41 2.44 -12.86
N PHE A 51 3.33 3.05 -12.35
CA PHE A 51 3.23 3.38 -10.93
C PHE A 51 3.20 2.13 -10.06
N GLY A 52 2.42 1.12 -10.45
CA GLY A 52 2.35 -0.17 -9.77
C GLY A 52 3.67 -0.92 -9.76
N VAL A 53 4.39 -0.95 -10.89
CA VAL A 53 5.74 -1.56 -10.98
C VAL A 53 6.75 -0.76 -10.15
N GLY A 54 6.71 0.57 -10.20
CA GLY A 54 7.56 1.43 -9.39
C GLY A 54 7.37 1.21 -7.89
N GLY A 55 6.11 1.16 -7.43
CA GLY A 55 5.75 0.84 -6.06
C GLY A 55 6.23 -0.57 -5.65
N ALA A 56 6.03 -1.57 -6.52
CA ALA A 56 6.49 -2.94 -6.28
C ALA A 56 8.02 -3.02 -6.14
N ILE A 57 8.78 -2.29 -6.97
CA ILE A 57 10.24 -2.21 -6.86
C ILE A 57 10.64 -1.52 -5.54
N LEU A 58 10.00 -0.42 -5.16
CA LEU A 58 10.27 0.28 -3.92
C LEU A 58 10.05 -0.64 -2.71
N PHE A 59 8.91 -1.34 -2.68
CA PHE A 59 8.62 -2.34 -1.64
C PHE A 59 9.61 -3.50 -1.66
N ALA A 60 10.03 -3.97 -2.83
CA ALA A 60 11.06 -5.00 -2.96
C ALA A 60 12.42 -4.54 -2.40
N VAL A 61 12.83 -3.30 -2.66
CA VAL A 61 14.06 -2.74 -2.09
C VAL A 61 13.93 -2.63 -0.56
N VAL A 62 12.83 -2.08 -0.06
CA VAL A 62 12.58 -1.94 1.39
C VAL A 62 12.59 -3.30 2.09
N ALA A 63 11.90 -4.30 1.56
CA ALA A 63 11.87 -5.64 2.16
C ALA A 63 13.24 -6.32 2.12
N ARG A 64 14.04 -6.09 1.05
CA ARG A 64 15.41 -6.60 0.96
C ARG A 64 16.32 -5.96 2.01
N ILE A 65 16.18 -4.66 2.26
CA ILE A 65 16.89 -3.94 3.33
C ILE A 65 16.50 -4.50 4.71
N ASN A 66 15.22 -4.81 4.91
CA ASN A 66 14.71 -5.41 6.14
C ASN A 66 15.04 -6.92 6.28
N LYS A 67 15.83 -7.51 5.37
CA LYS A 67 16.14 -8.95 5.30
C LYS A 67 14.88 -9.86 5.32
N GLN A 68 13.72 -9.32 4.93
CA GLN A 68 12.52 -10.12 4.82
C GLN A 68 12.54 -10.89 3.50
N ARG A 69 12.14 -12.17 3.55
CA ARG A 69 11.98 -12.99 2.34
C ARG A 69 10.79 -12.45 1.54
N LEU A 70 11.08 -11.67 0.50
CA LEU A 70 10.09 -11.16 -0.47
C LEU A 70 9.31 -12.27 -1.18
N LEU A 71 9.95 -13.42 -1.35
CA LEU A 71 9.38 -14.58 -1.99
C LEU A 71 9.48 -15.73 -1.00
N ASN A 72 8.39 -15.98 -0.28
CA ASN A 72 8.24 -17.24 0.43
C ASN A 72 7.87 -18.32 -0.61
N PRO A 73 8.44 -19.54 -0.57
CA PRO A 73 8.12 -20.59 -1.54
C PRO A 73 6.62 -20.91 -1.63
N ASP A 74 5.87 -20.68 -0.54
CA ASP A 74 4.42 -20.88 -0.49
C ASP A 74 3.63 -19.92 -1.38
N VAL A 75 4.14 -18.71 -1.64
CA VAL A 75 3.46 -17.72 -2.50
C VAL A 75 3.56 -18.12 -3.98
N LEU A 76 4.53 -18.99 -4.33
CA LEU A 76 4.72 -19.53 -5.68
C LEU A 76 4.01 -20.89 -5.87
N SER A 77 3.18 -21.30 -4.92
CA SER A 77 2.39 -22.54 -5.03
C SER A 77 1.28 -22.38 -6.09
N ARG A 78 1.02 -23.46 -6.85
CA ARG A 78 -0.02 -23.51 -7.91
C ARG A 78 -1.39 -22.99 -7.44
N ALA A 79 -1.74 -23.18 -6.18
CA ALA A 79 -3.00 -22.72 -5.59
C ALA A 79 -3.10 -21.17 -5.53
N MET A 80 -2.00 -20.48 -5.25
CA MET A 80 -1.94 -19.02 -5.22
C MET A 80 -2.11 -18.42 -6.62
N GLY A 81 -1.54 -19.07 -7.65
CA GLY A 81 -1.70 -18.64 -9.05
C GLY A 81 -3.15 -18.71 -9.54
N ILE A 82 -3.87 -19.78 -9.21
CA ILE A 82 -5.30 -19.90 -9.55
C ILE A 82 -6.12 -18.84 -8.81
N ARG A 83 -5.80 -18.58 -7.53
CA ARG A 83 -6.47 -17.54 -6.74
C ARG A 83 -6.28 -16.15 -7.35
N ILE A 84 -5.06 -15.80 -7.76
CA ILE A 84 -4.76 -14.53 -8.42
C ILE A 84 -5.57 -14.37 -9.72
N ILE A 85 -5.66 -15.42 -10.53
CA ILE A 85 -6.44 -15.37 -11.78
C ILE A 85 -7.93 -15.13 -11.49
N PHE A 86 -8.51 -15.88 -10.56
CA PHE A 86 -9.91 -15.69 -10.16
C PHE A 86 -10.17 -14.33 -9.52
N GLU A 87 -9.22 -13.81 -8.74
CA GLU A 87 -9.34 -12.50 -8.09
C GLU A 87 -9.21 -11.36 -9.10
N VAL A 88 -8.32 -11.47 -10.09
CA VAL A 88 -8.19 -10.46 -11.17
C VAL A 88 -9.41 -10.48 -12.10
N ILE A 89 -9.93 -11.66 -12.48
CA ILE A 89 -11.10 -11.78 -13.34
C ILE A 89 -12.39 -11.38 -12.60
N GLY A 90 -12.53 -11.75 -11.32
CA GLY A 90 -13.74 -11.50 -10.53
C GLY A 90 -13.81 -10.11 -9.87
N ARG A 91 -12.70 -9.36 -9.84
CA ARG A 91 -12.62 -7.99 -9.28
C ARG A 91 -12.72 -6.89 -10.34
N LEU A 92 -12.70 -7.27 -11.63
CA LEU A 92 -12.90 -6.37 -12.78
C LEU A 92 -14.39 -6.23 -13.11
#